data_AF-A0A8E2EV09-F1
#
_entry.id   AF-A0A8E2EV09-F1
#
_cell.length_a   1.000
_cell.length_b   1.000
_cell.length_c   1.000
_cell.angle_alpha   90.00
_cell.angle_beta   90.00
_cell.angle_gamma   90.00
#
_symmetry.space_group_name_H-M   'P 1'
#
loop_
_entity.id
_entity.type
_entity.pdbx_description
1 polymer ?
#
loop_
_entity_poly.entity_id
_entity_poly.type
_entity_poly.pdbx_seq_one_letter_code
_entity_poly.pdbx_strand_id
1 'polypeptide(L)'
;MSDLPQIPFRTQLLARLLRLCPALTPASMLDLYHQLCLANVRPPPELAHFNKCMAEGSPEVRSSNEGRYWLSLFNNGRGAFDDGGFNLPYLLRSVWVPAIVPEGLQIAQVQRVLLEQACALLQVPTLSFTYWNRFIQQFEPSLSTSDHDIAAGEVWLENTKPVIEGIINHIESLRTREWQRDPHRKPAILPPTFRLKLWLLPYPSQLSSMTAPEKCKCFAESISGLISEIAGGIGPYHEELQLLKTASLKCRSGDCALVACHLGDLSRTALSWLTIVDLLRVELADGLFRAASKPDQNDIITRVRETLTSWAINENEDVRMRGMRLLAGGTKVLKEDG
;
A
#
# COMPACT_ATOMS: atom_id res chain seq x y z
N MET A 1 2.84 -36.44 9.92
CA MET A 1 3.69 -35.60 10.81
C MET A 1 5.14 -35.40 10.36
N SER A 2 5.72 -36.18 9.44
CA SER A 2 7.11 -36.03 8.97
C SER A 2 7.42 -34.73 8.19
N ASP A 3 6.40 -33.96 7.83
CA ASP A 3 6.51 -32.75 6.99
C ASP A 3 6.47 -31.43 7.79
N LEU A 4 6.61 -31.50 9.13
CA LEU A 4 6.67 -30.28 9.94
C LEU A 4 8.06 -29.64 9.87
N PRO A 5 8.15 -28.29 9.88
CA PRO A 5 9.43 -27.62 9.91
C PRO A 5 10.22 -28.06 11.15
N GLN A 6 11.43 -28.55 10.95
CA GLN A 6 12.35 -28.86 12.04
C GLN A 6 12.91 -27.55 12.58
N ILE A 7 12.29 -27.03 13.64
CA ILE A 7 12.67 -25.76 14.24
C ILE A 7 13.69 -26.05 15.35
N PRO A 8 14.99 -25.78 15.13
CA PRO A 8 16.02 -26.18 16.09
C PRO A 8 16.15 -25.22 17.28
N PHE A 9 15.45 -24.08 17.26
CA PHE A 9 15.61 -22.98 18.21
C PHE A 9 14.34 -22.12 18.35
N ARG A 10 14.29 -21.23 19.34
CA ARG A 10 13.14 -20.33 19.57
C ARG A 10 12.87 -19.45 18.33
N THR A 11 11.60 -19.27 17.96
CA THR A 11 11.17 -18.45 16.80
C THR A 11 11.73 -17.03 16.84
N GLN A 12 11.88 -16.48 18.05
CA GLN A 12 12.52 -15.19 18.31
C GLN A 12 13.98 -15.13 17.83
N LEU A 13 14.74 -16.23 17.90
CA LEU A 13 16.11 -16.25 17.38
C LEU A 13 16.10 -16.22 15.84
N LEU A 14 15.19 -16.95 15.20
CA LEU A 14 15.02 -16.93 13.74
C LEU A 14 14.71 -15.51 13.25
N ALA A 15 13.72 -14.90 13.89
CA ALA A 15 13.33 -13.51 13.71
C ALA A 15 14.53 -12.55 13.85
N ARG A 16 15.34 -12.71 14.89
CA ARG A 16 16.52 -11.86 15.12
C ARG A 16 17.63 -12.08 14.10
N LEU A 17 17.88 -13.31 13.66
CA LEU A 17 18.87 -13.60 12.62
C LEU A 17 18.49 -12.93 11.30
N LEU A 18 17.25 -13.14 10.86
CA LEU A 18 16.73 -12.53 9.63
C LEU A 18 16.76 -11.00 9.70
N ARG A 19 16.43 -10.41 10.87
CA ARG A 19 16.40 -8.96 11.07
C ARG A 19 17.79 -8.31 11.16
N LEU A 20 18.67 -8.87 11.98
CA LEU A 20 19.91 -8.20 12.40
C LEU A 20 21.11 -8.64 11.58
N CYS A 21 21.04 -9.80 10.94
CA CYS A 21 22.17 -10.40 10.24
C CYS A 21 21.77 -10.98 8.87
N PRO A 22 21.01 -10.26 8.01
CA PRO A 22 20.56 -10.81 6.72
C PRO A 22 21.74 -11.26 5.85
N ALA A 23 22.85 -10.52 5.87
CA ALA A 23 24.05 -10.85 5.11
C ALA A 23 24.76 -12.15 5.58
N LEU A 24 24.52 -12.59 6.81
CA LEU A 24 25.08 -13.82 7.39
C LEU A 24 24.04 -14.94 7.48
N THR A 25 22.83 -14.73 6.97
CA THR A 25 21.73 -15.67 7.10
C THR A 25 21.56 -16.48 5.81
N PRO A 26 21.70 -17.81 5.86
CA PRO A 26 21.40 -18.68 4.72
C PRO A 26 19.92 -18.60 4.33
N ALA A 27 19.60 -18.78 3.06
CA ALA A 27 18.23 -18.77 2.55
C ALA A 27 17.33 -19.83 3.22
N SER A 28 17.90 -20.96 3.65
CA SER A 28 17.18 -22.02 4.38
C SER A 28 16.52 -21.53 5.68
N MET A 29 17.05 -20.49 6.31
CA MET A 29 16.43 -19.87 7.49
C MET A 29 15.17 -19.08 7.12
N LEU A 30 15.15 -18.42 5.96
CA LEU A 30 13.93 -17.79 5.44
C LEU A 30 12.88 -18.86 5.11
N ASP A 31 13.28 -19.97 4.49
CA ASP A 31 12.36 -21.06 4.17
C ASP A 31 11.78 -21.70 5.44
N LEU A 32 12.59 -21.90 6.49
CA LEU A 32 12.12 -22.39 7.78
C LEU A 32 11.10 -21.42 8.41
N TYR A 33 11.38 -20.11 8.37
CA TYR A 33 10.46 -19.09 8.87
C TYR A 33 9.14 -19.09 8.09
N HIS A 34 9.23 -19.20 6.76
CA HIS A 34 8.09 -19.25 5.88
C HIS A 34 7.22 -20.49 6.14
N GLN A 35 7.83 -21.67 6.25
CA GLN A 35 7.13 -22.92 6.58
C GLN A 35 6.42 -22.83 7.92
N LEU A 36 7.05 -22.26 8.94
CA LEU A 36 6.42 -22.01 10.24
C LEU A 36 5.19 -21.10 10.11
N CYS A 37 5.30 -20.01 9.34
CA CYS A 37 4.17 -19.11 9.09
C CYS A 37 3.02 -19.86 8.42
N LEU A 38 3.29 -20.62 7.35
CA LEU A 38 2.27 -21.38 6.63
C LEU A 38 1.63 -22.46 7.50
N ALA A 39 2.41 -23.17 8.32
CA ALA A 39 1.92 -24.18 9.24
C ALA A 39 0.94 -23.60 10.28
N ASN A 40 1.03 -22.32 10.61
CA ASN A 40 0.10 -21.64 11.52
C ASN A 40 -1.08 -20.99 10.79
N VAL A 41 -0.84 -20.37 9.63
CA VAL A 41 -1.89 -19.69 8.84
C VAL A 41 -2.84 -20.70 8.22
N ARG A 42 -2.31 -21.78 7.66
CA ARG A 42 -3.07 -22.86 7.00
C ARG A 42 -2.53 -24.22 7.47
N PRO A 43 -2.75 -24.58 8.75
CA PRO A 43 -2.27 -25.85 9.28
C PRO A 43 -2.83 -27.03 8.48
N PRO A 44 -2.00 -28.04 8.16
CA PRO A 44 -2.48 -29.32 7.66
C PRO A 44 -3.53 -29.91 8.63
N PRO A 45 -4.52 -30.69 8.15
CA PRO A 45 -5.60 -31.22 8.99
C PRO A 45 -5.09 -32.00 10.22
N GLU A 46 -4.02 -32.77 10.06
CA GLU A 46 -3.35 -33.49 11.16
C GLU A 46 -2.82 -32.54 12.23
N LEU A 47 -2.12 -31.47 11.82
CA LEU A 47 -1.56 -30.47 12.72
C LEU A 47 -2.68 -29.68 13.42
N ALA A 48 -3.72 -29.29 12.70
CA ALA A 48 -4.88 -28.60 13.26
C ALA A 48 -5.59 -29.46 14.31
N HIS A 49 -5.80 -30.75 14.03
CA HIS A 49 -6.38 -31.68 14.97
C HIS A 49 -5.50 -31.87 16.21
N PHE A 50 -4.19 -32.08 16.03
CA PHE A 50 -3.25 -32.23 17.13
C PHE A 50 -3.19 -30.98 18.01
N ASN A 51 -3.11 -29.78 17.41
CA ASN A 51 -3.13 -28.51 18.14
C ASN A 51 -4.41 -28.34 18.95
N LYS A 52 -5.55 -28.73 18.39
CA LYS A 52 -6.84 -28.72 19.11
C LYS A 52 -6.81 -29.66 20.31
N CYS A 53 -6.35 -30.91 20.13
CA CYS A 53 -6.21 -31.87 21.21
C CYS A 53 -5.26 -31.40 22.32
N MET A 54 -4.16 -30.72 21.97
CA MET A 54 -3.21 -30.16 22.93
C MET A 54 -3.77 -28.94 23.67
N ALA A 55 -4.52 -28.08 22.97
CA ALA A 55 -5.08 -26.86 23.55
C ALA A 55 -6.33 -27.12 24.43
N GLU A 56 -7.15 -28.09 24.05
CA GLU A 56 -8.42 -28.45 24.71
C GLU A 56 -8.32 -29.71 25.58
N GLY A 57 -7.19 -30.42 25.54
CA GLY A 57 -6.95 -31.67 26.26
C GLY A 57 -6.75 -31.50 27.77
N SER A 58 -6.11 -32.49 28.40
CA SER A 58 -5.93 -32.49 29.86
C SER A 58 -5.14 -31.25 30.33
N PRO A 59 -5.51 -30.63 31.47
CA PRO A 59 -4.78 -29.48 32.01
C PRO A 59 -3.28 -29.76 32.19
N GLU A 60 -2.92 -31.00 32.52
CA GLU A 60 -1.55 -31.46 32.71
C GLU A 60 -0.71 -31.30 31.44
N VAL A 61 -1.19 -31.80 30.29
CA VAL A 61 -0.49 -31.70 29.00
C VAL A 61 -0.37 -30.25 28.57
N ARG A 62 -1.42 -29.45 28.72
CA ARG A 62 -1.39 -28.02 28.37
C ARG A 62 -0.45 -27.21 29.25
N SER A 63 -0.32 -27.56 30.53
CA SER A 63 0.58 -26.88 31.48
C SER A 63 2.03 -27.36 31.40
N SER A 64 2.26 -28.55 30.83
CA SER A 64 3.59 -29.11 30.64
C SER A 64 4.49 -28.18 29.83
N ASN A 65 5.80 -28.31 30.00
CA ASN A 65 6.76 -27.48 29.26
C ASN A 65 6.68 -27.78 27.76
N GLU A 66 6.51 -29.06 27.41
CA GLU A 66 6.43 -29.58 26.07
C GLU A 66 5.16 -29.08 25.37
N GLY A 67 4.02 -29.16 26.05
CA GLY A 67 2.75 -28.68 25.50
C GLY A 67 2.73 -27.17 25.31
N ARG A 68 3.25 -26.39 26.28
CA ARG A 68 3.39 -24.94 26.13
C ARG A 68 4.35 -24.58 24.99
N TYR A 69 5.47 -25.29 24.88
CA TYR A 69 6.43 -25.08 23.80
C TYR A 69 5.81 -25.37 22.43
N TRP A 70 5.16 -26.53 22.26
CA TRP A 70 4.48 -26.89 21.02
C TRP A 70 3.44 -25.86 20.61
N LEU A 71 2.54 -25.49 21.52
CA LEU A 71 1.48 -24.52 21.25
C LEU A 71 2.06 -23.13 20.94
N SER A 72 3.18 -22.75 21.56
CA SER A 72 3.86 -21.49 21.24
C SER A 72 4.44 -21.44 19.82
N LEU A 73 4.68 -22.60 19.19
CA LEU A 73 5.18 -22.67 17.82
C LEU A 73 4.05 -22.76 16.80
N PHE A 74 3.07 -23.63 17.04
CA PHE A 74 2.11 -24.04 16.00
C PHE A 74 0.67 -23.58 16.26
N ASN A 75 0.40 -22.86 17.35
CA ASN A 75 -0.94 -22.38 17.70
C ASN A 75 -1.06 -20.84 17.68
N ASN A 76 -0.18 -20.14 16.97
CA ASN A 76 -0.23 -18.68 16.79
C ASN A 76 -1.25 -18.26 15.71
N GLY A 77 -1.76 -19.22 14.95
CA GLY A 77 -2.79 -19.02 13.94
C GLY A 77 -2.37 -17.99 12.89
N ARG A 78 -3.31 -17.12 12.49
CA ARG A 78 -3.07 -16.12 11.45
C ARG A 78 -2.06 -15.04 11.85
N GLY A 79 -1.71 -14.90 13.13
CA GLY A 79 -0.72 -13.92 13.60
C GLY A 79 0.73 -14.36 13.44
N ALA A 80 1.00 -15.58 12.96
CA ALA A 80 2.35 -16.13 12.93
C ALA A 80 3.36 -15.36 12.06
N PHE A 81 2.89 -14.58 11.08
CA PHE A 81 3.77 -13.69 10.29
C PHE A 81 4.38 -12.55 11.11
N ASP A 82 3.88 -12.29 12.31
CA ASP A 82 4.35 -11.27 13.24
C ASP A 82 4.93 -11.90 14.53
N ASP A 83 5.11 -13.23 14.53
CA ASP A 83 5.63 -13.93 15.70
C ASP A 83 7.08 -13.51 16.00
N GLY A 84 7.38 -13.35 17.29
CA GLY A 84 8.67 -12.84 17.74
C GLY A 84 8.93 -11.35 17.42
N GLY A 85 7.92 -10.61 16.96
CA GLY A 85 8.03 -9.18 16.64
C GLY A 85 8.89 -8.88 15.41
N PHE A 86 9.02 -9.86 14.51
CA PHE A 86 9.74 -9.70 13.25
C PHE A 86 8.78 -9.45 12.11
N ASN A 87 9.10 -8.41 11.36
CA ASN A 87 8.35 -7.94 10.20
C ASN A 87 9.23 -8.22 8.98
N LEU A 88 8.97 -9.31 8.26
CA LEU A 88 9.75 -9.68 7.08
C LEU A 88 9.76 -8.59 5.99
N PRO A 89 8.66 -7.86 5.72
CA PRO A 89 8.68 -6.69 4.83
C PRO A 89 9.70 -5.60 5.18
N TYR A 90 10.20 -5.54 6.42
CA TYR A 90 11.29 -4.65 6.79
C TYR A 90 12.54 -4.87 5.93
N LEU A 91 12.85 -6.11 5.55
CA LEU A 91 14.02 -6.43 4.73
C LEU A 91 13.96 -5.82 3.32
N LEU A 92 12.76 -5.54 2.82
CA LEU A 92 12.55 -4.90 1.52
C LEU A 92 12.55 -3.37 1.59
N ARG A 93 12.64 -2.80 2.80
CA ARG A 93 12.64 -1.35 3.05
C ARG A 93 13.99 -0.82 3.53
N SER A 94 14.88 -1.71 3.97
CA SER A 94 16.26 -1.40 4.33
C SER A 94 17.19 -1.51 3.13
N VAL A 95 18.29 -0.74 3.14
CA VAL A 95 19.39 -0.91 2.18
C VAL A 95 19.85 -2.37 2.20
N TRP A 96 19.84 -3.01 1.03
CA TRP A 96 20.17 -4.43 0.93
C TRP A 96 21.68 -4.65 0.96
N VAL A 97 22.13 -5.51 1.85
CA VAL A 97 23.53 -5.97 1.89
C VAL A 97 23.56 -7.39 1.35
N PRO A 98 24.29 -7.66 0.24
CA PRO A 98 24.43 -9.00 -0.30
C PRO A 98 24.94 -9.99 0.75
N ALA A 99 24.45 -11.21 0.68
CA ALA A 99 24.87 -12.24 1.61
C ALA A 99 26.31 -12.70 1.35
N ILE A 100 27.04 -12.94 2.43
CA ILE A 100 28.46 -13.35 2.44
C ILE A 100 28.58 -14.87 2.59
N VAL A 101 27.50 -15.52 3.05
CA VAL A 101 27.44 -16.97 3.22
C VAL A 101 27.03 -17.68 1.92
N PRO A 102 27.47 -18.93 1.69
CA PRO A 102 26.95 -19.77 0.62
C PRO A 102 25.43 -19.88 0.70
N GLU A 103 24.75 -19.82 -0.45
CA GLU A 103 23.28 -19.85 -0.54
C GLU A 103 22.58 -18.81 0.35
N GLY A 104 23.21 -17.64 0.47
CA GLY A 104 22.68 -16.56 1.27
C GLY A 104 21.39 -15.96 0.71
N LEU A 105 20.71 -15.20 1.56
CA LEU A 105 19.41 -14.60 1.28
C LEU A 105 19.44 -13.70 0.02
N GLN A 106 18.40 -13.80 -0.81
CA GLN A 106 18.19 -12.94 -1.98
C GLN A 106 16.87 -12.17 -1.87
N ILE A 107 16.84 -10.95 -2.41
CA ILE A 107 15.62 -10.10 -2.45
C ILE A 107 14.46 -10.86 -3.10
N ALA A 108 14.70 -11.51 -4.24
CA ALA A 108 13.67 -12.26 -4.97
C ALA A 108 13.04 -13.39 -4.12
N GLN A 109 13.83 -14.04 -3.25
CA GLN A 109 13.32 -15.05 -2.33
C GLN A 109 12.41 -14.45 -1.25
N VAL A 110 12.81 -13.29 -0.68
CA VAL A 110 11.99 -12.55 0.28
C VAL A 110 10.67 -12.10 -0.35
N GLN A 111 10.72 -11.53 -1.56
CA GLN A 111 9.54 -11.11 -2.33
C GLN A 111 8.58 -12.29 -2.58
N ARG A 112 9.12 -13.43 -3.04
CA ARG A 112 8.35 -14.67 -3.25
C ARG A 112 7.66 -15.14 -1.98
N VAL A 113 8.40 -15.25 -0.87
CA VAL A 113 7.88 -15.70 0.42
C VAL A 113 6.76 -14.79 0.93
N LEU A 114 6.89 -13.47 0.77
CA LEU A 114 5.87 -12.51 1.18
C LEU A 114 4.61 -12.63 0.33
N LEU A 115 4.74 -12.84 -0.98
CA LEU A 115 3.61 -13.08 -1.86
C LEU A 115 2.88 -14.39 -1.49
N GLU A 116 3.63 -15.47 -1.24
CA GLU A 116 3.06 -16.75 -0.80
C GLU A 116 2.33 -16.63 0.56
N GLN A 117 2.89 -15.87 1.51
CA GLN A 117 2.22 -15.56 2.78
C GLN A 117 0.93 -14.75 2.58
N ALA A 118 0.95 -13.75 1.69
CA ALA A 118 -0.25 -12.98 1.34
C ALA A 118 -1.34 -13.88 0.75
N CYS A 119 -0.98 -14.74 -0.20
CA CYS A 119 -1.89 -15.73 -0.80
C CYS A 119 -2.47 -16.68 0.26
N ALA A 120 -1.66 -17.17 1.20
CA ALA A 120 -2.12 -18.03 2.28
C ALA A 120 -3.12 -17.32 3.21
N LEU A 121 -2.86 -16.05 3.55
CA LEU A 121 -3.78 -15.24 4.37
C LEU A 121 -5.13 -15.01 3.67
N LEU A 122 -5.13 -14.81 2.35
CA LEU A 122 -6.37 -14.65 1.57
C LEU A 122 -7.26 -15.90 1.62
N GLN A 123 -6.66 -17.10 1.63
CA GLN A 123 -7.42 -18.36 1.67
C GLN A 123 -8.17 -18.60 2.99
N VAL A 124 -7.89 -17.81 4.03
CA VAL A 124 -8.52 -17.95 5.34
C VAL A 124 -9.31 -16.69 5.70
N PRO A 125 -10.45 -16.44 5.02
CA PRO A 125 -11.15 -15.16 5.09
C PRO A 125 -11.68 -14.86 6.50
N THR A 126 -11.49 -13.61 6.92
CA THR A 126 -12.14 -13.01 8.09
C THR A 126 -12.91 -11.80 7.66
N LEU A 127 -14.16 -11.65 8.11
CA LEU A 127 -14.98 -10.49 7.77
C LEU A 127 -14.30 -9.15 8.13
N SER A 128 -13.50 -9.12 9.19
CA SER A 128 -12.80 -7.91 9.66
C SER A 128 -11.49 -7.60 8.94
N PHE A 129 -10.97 -8.53 8.11
CA PHE A 129 -9.63 -8.46 7.53
C PHE A 129 -8.51 -8.10 8.53
N THR A 130 -8.66 -8.38 9.83
CA THR A 130 -7.73 -7.87 10.87
C THR A 130 -6.26 -8.28 10.62
N TYR A 131 -6.03 -9.56 10.35
CA TYR A 131 -4.69 -10.09 10.08
C TYR A 131 -4.16 -9.65 8.72
N TRP A 132 -5.04 -9.61 7.71
CA TRP A 132 -4.71 -9.08 6.39
C TRP A 132 -4.24 -7.62 6.47
N ASN A 133 -5.03 -6.76 7.13
CA ASN A 133 -4.72 -5.35 7.29
C ASN A 133 -3.41 -5.15 8.07
N ARG A 134 -3.17 -5.94 9.12
CA ARG A 134 -1.91 -5.90 9.86
C ARG A 134 -0.73 -6.30 8.98
N PHE A 135 -0.85 -7.38 8.20
CA PHE A 135 0.18 -7.83 7.27
C PHE A 135 0.48 -6.79 6.19
N ILE A 136 -0.56 -6.30 5.51
CA ILE A 136 -0.44 -5.34 4.42
C ILE A 136 0.10 -3.99 4.89
N GLN A 137 -0.27 -3.51 6.08
CA GLN A 137 0.25 -2.25 6.63
C GLN A 137 1.79 -2.25 6.76
N GLN A 138 2.41 -3.43 6.82
CA GLN A 138 3.86 -3.57 6.80
C GLN A 138 4.49 -3.26 5.44
N PHE A 139 3.71 -2.95 4.40
CA PHE A 139 4.24 -2.56 3.08
C PHE A 139 4.04 -1.08 2.79
N GLU A 140 3.38 -0.33 3.68
CA GLU A 140 3.09 1.08 3.45
C GLU A 140 4.40 1.88 3.24
N PRO A 141 4.51 2.64 2.13
CA PRO A 141 5.68 3.47 1.87
C PRO A 141 5.77 4.61 2.88
N SER A 142 7.00 4.98 3.25
CA SER A 142 7.24 6.28 3.88
C SER A 142 7.04 7.35 2.81
N LEU A 143 6.06 8.23 3.02
CA LEU A 143 5.80 9.39 2.17
C LEU A 143 6.32 10.68 2.79
N SER A 144 7.19 10.55 3.80
CA SER A 144 7.85 11.69 4.43
C SER A 144 8.85 12.35 3.46
N THR A 145 9.14 13.62 3.72
CA THR A 145 9.86 14.50 2.81
C THR A 145 11.32 14.71 3.20
N SER A 146 11.84 13.96 4.19
CA SER A 146 13.24 14.05 4.59
C SER A 146 14.17 13.36 3.59
N ASP A 147 15.44 13.76 3.50
CA ASP A 147 16.40 13.16 2.57
C ASP A 147 16.63 11.66 2.84
N HIS A 148 16.60 11.25 4.12
CA HIS A 148 16.65 9.84 4.51
C HIS A 148 15.45 9.06 3.95
N ASP A 149 14.28 9.70 3.85
CA ASP A 149 13.08 9.07 3.30
C ASP A 149 13.11 8.94 1.77
N ILE A 150 13.88 9.78 1.06
CA ILE A 150 14.02 9.69 -0.40
C ILE A 150 14.77 8.40 -0.76
N ALA A 151 15.92 8.13 -0.13
CA ALA A 151 16.67 6.90 -0.34
C ALA A 151 15.85 5.65 0.07
N ALA A 152 15.11 5.74 1.18
CA ALA A 152 14.19 4.68 1.58
C ALA A 152 13.04 4.49 0.56
N GLY A 153 12.60 5.57 -0.10
CA GLY A 153 11.60 5.55 -1.17
C GLY A 153 12.10 4.83 -2.42
N GLU A 154 13.35 5.05 -2.83
CA GLU A 154 13.96 4.34 -3.97
C GLU A 154 14.07 2.83 -3.69
N VAL A 155 14.56 2.46 -2.50
CA VAL A 155 14.63 1.06 -2.05
C VAL A 155 13.23 0.42 -2.02
N TRP A 156 12.22 1.17 -1.57
CA TRP A 156 10.84 0.69 -1.57
C TRP A 156 10.31 0.46 -2.99
N LEU A 157 10.58 1.37 -3.92
CA LEU A 157 10.17 1.27 -5.32
C LEU A 157 10.84 0.08 -6.03
N GLU A 158 12.09 -0.22 -5.70
CA GLU A 158 12.81 -1.35 -6.29
C GLU A 158 12.35 -2.70 -5.69
N ASN A 159 12.24 -2.77 -4.37
CA ASN A 159 12.13 -4.05 -3.67
C ASN A 159 10.72 -4.36 -3.17
N THR A 160 9.97 -3.36 -2.71
CA THR A 160 8.66 -3.55 -2.09
C THR A 160 7.51 -3.43 -3.08
N LYS A 161 7.59 -2.47 -4.02
CA LYS A 161 6.57 -2.24 -5.05
C LYS A 161 6.20 -3.51 -5.85
N PRO A 162 7.16 -4.34 -6.33
CA PRO A 162 6.80 -5.56 -7.06
C PRO A 162 5.94 -6.55 -6.26
N VAL A 163 6.12 -6.59 -4.93
CA VAL A 163 5.29 -7.44 -4.05
C VAL A 163 3.87 -6.90 -3.97
N ILE A 164 3.71 -5.57 -3.83
CA ILE A 164 2.39 -4.93 -3.79
C ILE A 164 1.66 -5.11 -5.12
N GLU A 165 2.34 -4.92 -6.24
CA GLU A 165 1.78 -5.19 -7.57
C GLU A 165 1.37 -6.66 -7.71
N GLY A 166 2.22 -7.59 -7.29
CA GLY A 166 1.91 -9.02 -7.27
C GLY A 166 0.67 -9.35 -6.43
N ILE A 167 0.53 -8.74 -5.25
CA ILE A 167 -0.63 -8.91 -4.38
C ILE A 167 -1.91 -8.37 -5.04
N ILE A 168 -1.87 -7.16 -5.58
CA ILE A 168 -3.02 -6.56 -6.28
C ILE A 168 -3.42 -7.46 -7.45
N ASN A 169 -2.47 -7.81 -8.31
CA ASN A 169 -2.71 -8.65 -9.49
C ASN A 169 -3.32 -10.00 -9.10
N HIS A 170 -2.82 -10.63 -8.03
CA HIS A 170 -3.39 -11.87 -7.53
C HIS A 170 -4.85 -11.69 -7.09
N ILE A 171 -5.14 -10.68 -6.27
CA ILE A 171 -6.51 -10.42 -5.79
C ILE A 171 -7.45 -10.10 -6.95
N GLU A 172 -7.05 -9.24 -7.89
CA GLU A 172 -7.88 -8.89 -9.05
C GLU A 172 -8.11 -10.10 -9.95
N SER A 173 -7.10 -10.97 -10.14
CA SER A 173 -7.25 -12.20 -10.93
C SER A 173 -8.30 -13.16 -10.35
N LEU A 174 -8.54 -13.09 -9.03
CA LEU A 174 -9.58 -13.88 -8.36
C LEU A 174 -10.97 -13.27 -8.51
N ARG A 175 -11.11 -11.98 -8.84
CA ARG A 175 -12.41 -11.28 -9.00
C ARG A 175 -13.06 -11.54 -10.35
N THR A 176 -13.20 -12.81 -10.72
CA THR A 176 -13.91 -13.19 -11.95
C THR A 176 -15.43 -13.14 -11.77
N ARG A 177 -16.18 -13.13 -12.87
CA ARG A 177 -17.65 -13.18 -12.83
C ARG A 177 -18.14 -14.49 -12.20
N GLU A 178 -17.43 -15.58 -12.44
CA GLU A 178 -17.69 -16.90 -11.89
C GLU A 178 -17.49 -16.89 -10.38
N TRP A 179 -16.39 -16.31 -9.91
CA TRP A 179 -16.13 -16.15 -8.47
C TRP A 179 -17.21 -15.31 -7.81
N GLN A 180 -17.63 -14.18 -8.40
CA GLN A 180 -18.67 -13.32 -7.81
C GLN A 180 -20.04 -14.01 -7.69
N ARG A 181 -20.36 -14.92 -8.62
CA ARG A 181 -21.65 -15.64 -8.66
C ARG A 181 -21.70 -16.86 -7.75
N ASP A 182 -20.55 -17.44 -7.41
CA ASP A 182 -20.48 -18.64 -6.58
C ASP A 182 -20.65 -18.32 -5.08
N PRO A 183 -21.72 -18.81 -4.40
CA PRO A 183 -21.90 -18.62 -2.96
C PRO A 183 -20.87 -19.37 -2.10
N HIS A 184 -20.21 -20.39 -2.65
CA HIS A 184 -19.22 -21.23 -1.99
C HIS A 184 -17.78 -20.96 -2.46
N ARG A 185 -17.58 -19.80 -3.08
CA ARG A 185 -16.30 -19.35 -3.60
C ARG A 185 -15.18 -19.38 -2.56
N LYS A 186 -13.96 -19.58 -3.05
CA LYS A 186 -12.73 -19.57 -2.24
C LYS A 186 -11.72 -18.61 -2.86
N PRO A 187 -11.26 -17.58 -2.14
CA PRO A 187 -11.73 -17.13 -0.83
C PRO A 187 -13.19 -16.68 -0.82
N ALA A 188 -13.87 -16.74 0.32
CA ALA A 188 -15.28 -16.32 0.44
C ALA A 188 -15.47 -14.81 0.21
N ILE A 189 -14.46 -14.02 0.61
CA ILE A 189 -14.39 -12.56 0.44
C ILE A 189 -12.96 -12.17 0.12
N LEU A 190 -12.80 -11.11 -0.69
CA LEU A 190 -11.50 -10.57 -1.06
C LEU A 190 -11.35 -9.15 -0.52
N PRO A 191 -10.18 -8.79 0.03
CA PRO A 191 -9.97 -7.46 0.57
C PRO A 191 -9.91 -6.41 -0.54
N PRO A 192 -10.37 -5.17 -0.29
CA PRO A 192 -10.25 -4.09 -1.27
C PRO A 192 -8.78 -3.80 -1.58
N THR A 193 -8.49 -3.50 -2.84
CA THR A 193 -7.14 -3.24 -3.37
C THR A 193 -6.86 -1.75 -3.52
N PHE A 194 -7.88 -0.89 -3.41
CA PHE A 194 -7.76 0.54 -3.68
C PHE A 194 -6.66 1.22 -2.84
N ARG A 195 -6.58 0.92 -1.53
CA ARG A 195 -5.50 1.44 -0.67
C ARG A 195 -4.10 1.03 -1.16
N LEU A 196 -3.94 -0.18 -1.68
CA LEU A 196 -2.67 -0.65 -2.23
C LEU A 196 -2.32 0.13 -3.51
N LYS A 197 -3.30 0.39 -4.38
CA LYS A 197 -3.11 1.22 -5.58
C LYS A 197 -2.66 2.64 -5.21
N LEU A 198 -3.17 3.22 -4.11
CA LEU A 198 -2.72 4.53 -3.63
C LEU A 198 -1.24 4.54 -3.20
N TRP A 199 -0.69 3.41 -2.73
CA TRP A 199 0.74 3.31 -2.41
C TRP A 199 1.61 3.21 -3.67
N LEU A 200 1.05 2.78 -4.79
CA LEU A 200 1.73 2.70 -6.08
C LEU A 200 1.72 4.01 -6.87
N LEU A 201 1.04 5.04 -6.37
CA LEU A 201 1.05 6.35 -7.02
C LEU A 201 2.48 6.89 -7.10
N PRO A 202 2.86 7.53 -8.22
CA PRO A 202 4.21 8.03 -8.41
C PRO A 202 4.35 9.38 -7.70
N TYR A 203 4.41 9.36 -6.36
CA TYR A 203 4.48 10.59 -5.55
C TYR A 203 5.70 11.43 -5.93
N PRO A 204 5.56 12.75 -6.11
CA PRO A 204 6.67 13.61 -6.55
C PRO A 204 7.92 13.53 -5.65
N SER A 205 7.74 13.27 -4.35
CA SER A 205 8.85 13.09 -3.40
C SER A 205 9.71 11.86 -3.65
N GLN A 206 9.20 10.85 -4.37
CA GLN A 206 9.88 9.57 -4.59
C GLN A 206 10.56 9.47 -5.96
N LEU A 207 10.28 10.39 -6.88
CA LEU A 207 10.77 10.35 -8.26
C LEU A 207 12.05 11.18 -8.43
N SER A 208 13.15 10.81 -7.80
CA SER A 208 14.40 11.60 -7.77
C SER A 208 14.94 11.99 -9.16
N SER A 209 14.79 11.11 -10.16
CA SER A 209 15.38 11.24 -11.51
C SER A 209 14.68 12.22 -12.47
N MET A 210 13.49 12.72 -12.14
CA MET A 210 12.68 13.57 -13.02
C MET A 210 12.77 15.05 -12.63
N THR A 211 12.31 15.97 -13.49
CA THR A 211 12.14 17.39 -13.11
C THR A 211 10.84 17.60 -12.31
N ALA A 212 10.76 18.64 -11.48
CA ALA A 212 9.57 18.89 -10.66
C ALA A 212 8.25 18.96 -11.47
N PRO A 213 8.20 19.62 -12.65
CA PRO A 213 7.01 19.61 -13.51
C PRO A 213 6.62 18.22 -14.02
N GLU A 214 7.59 17.41 -14.44
CA GLU A 214 7.33 16.05 -14.92
C GLU A 214 6.81 15.15 -13.80
N LYS A 215 7.39 15.23 -12.60
CA LYS A 215 6.92 14.49 -11.41
C LYS A 215 5.47 14.82 -11.09
N CYS A 216 5.15 16.11 -11.04
CA CYS A 216 3.80 16.58 -10.73
C CYS A 216 2.79 16.13 -11.80
N LYS A 217 3.20 16.15 -13.07
CA LYS A 217 2.38 15.67 -14.18
C LYS A 217 2.10 14.16 -14.08
N CYS A 218 3.13 13.32 -13.89
CA CYS A 218 2.94 11.87 -13.78
C CYS A 218 2.04 11.48 -12.59
N PHE A 219 2.18 12.18 -11.47
CA PHE A 219 1.31 12.01 -10.32
C PHE A 219 -0.14 12.41 -10.61
N ALA A 220 -0.36 13.58 -11.22
CA ALA A 220 -1.68 14.05 -11.61
C ALA A 220 -2.37 13.12 -12.63
N GLU A 221 -1.62 12.59 -13.60
CA GLU A 221 -2.13 11.62 -14.58
C GLU A 221 -2.55 10.31 -13.89
N SER A 222 -1.74 9.82 -12.94
CA SER A 222 -2.06 8.61 -12.17
C SER A 222 -3.29 8.79 -11.28
N ILE A 223 -3.42 9.95 -10.61
CA ILE A 223 -4.64 10.30 -9.87
C ILE A 223 -5.84 10.36 -10.81
N SER A 224 -5.71 10.97 -11.99
CA SER A 224 -6.80 11.06 -12.97
C SER A 224 -7.24 9.67 -13.44
N GLY A 225 -6.29 8.74 -13.60
CA GLY A 225 -6.59 7.34 -13.88
C GLY A 225 -7.43 6.69 -12.78
N LEU A 226 -7.08 6.89 -11.50
CA LEU A 226 -7.86 6.38 -10.37
C LEU A 226 -9.24 7.06 -10.25
N ILE A 227 -9.36 8.36 -10.53
CA ILE A 227 -10.68 9.03 -10.59
C ILE A 227 -11.56 8.38 -11.66
N SER A 228 -10.98 8.07 -12.82
CA SER A 228 -11.70 7.42 -13.91
C SER A 228 -12.16 6.00 -13.52
N GLU A 229 -11.33 5.26 -12.79
CA GLU A 229 -11.69 3.94 -12.23
C GLU A 229 -12.86 4.06 -11.24
N ILE A 230 -12.77 4.99 -10.29
CA ILE A 230 -13.81 5.27 -9.29
C ILE A 230 -15.13 5.63 -9.97
N ALA A 231 -15.08 6.56 -10.95
CA ALA A 231 -16.27 7.03 -11.66
C ALA A 231 -16.89 5.98 -12.59
N GLY A 232 -16.07 5.07 -13.13
CA GLY A 232 -16.52 3.96 -13.96
C GLY A 232 -17.02 2.74 -13.18
N GLY A 233 -16.81 2.72 -11.86
CA GLY A 233 -17.23 1.65 -10.98
C GLY A 233 -18.75 1.56 -10.81
N ILE A 234 -19.24 0.34 -10.53
CA ILE A 234 -20.67 0.06 -10.26
C ILE A 234 -21.01 0.28 -8.77
N GLY A 235 -19.99 0.42 -7.90
CA GLY A 235 -20.14 0.45 -6.44
C GLY A 235 -20.17 1.86 -5.82
N PRO A 236 -20.40 1.96 -4.49
CA PRO A 236 -20.30 3.21 -3.75
C PRO A 236 -18.87 3.78 -3.84
N TYR A 237 -18.75 5.00 -4.37
CA TYR A 237 -17.46 5.58 -4.72
C TYR A 237 -16.89 6.55 -3.66
N HIS A 238 -17.71 6.94 -2.67
CA HIS A 238 -17.34 8.00 -1.73
C HIS A 238 -16.16 7.63 -0.83
N GLU A 239 -16.06 6.39 -0.36
CA GLU A 239 -14.95 5.97 0.50
C GLU A 239 -13.61 5.99 -0.24
N GLU A 240 -13.58 5.46 -1.48
CA GLU A 240 -12.39 5.47 -2.33
C GLU A 240 -11.98 6.90 -2.70
N LEU A 241 -12.96 7.77 -3.00
CA LEU A 241 -12.71 9.18 -3.26
C LEU A 241 -12.09 9.89 -2.04
N GLN A 242 -12.57 9.60 -0.82
CA GLN A 242 -11.99 10.18 0.40
C GLN A 242 -10.55 9.68 0.66
N LEU A 243 -10.28 8.40 0.39
CA LEU A 243 -8.93 7.85 0.46
C LEU A 243 -8.01 8.52 -0.58
N LEU A 244 -8.50 8.72 -1.80
CA LEU A 244 -7.75 9.39 -2.86
C LEU A 244 -7.45 10.85 -2.54
N LYS A 245 -8.43 11.60 -2.00
CA LYS A 245 -8.24 12.98 -1.51
C LYS A 245 -7.16 13.04 -0.43
N THR A 246 -7.22 12.11 0.53
CA THR A 246 -6.21 12.03 1.60
C THR A 246 -4.83 11.73 1.03
N ALA A 247 -4.73 10.81 0.06
CA ALA A 247 -3.48 10.47 -0.60
C ALA A 247 -2.93 11.63 -1.45
N SER A 248 -3.77 12.34 -2.21
CA SER A 248 -3.33 13.47 -3.04
C SER A 248 -2.72 14.58 -2.21
N LEU A 249 -3.23 14.81 -0.99
CA LEU A 249 -2.70 15.82 -0.06
C LEU A 249 -1.37 15.44 0.59
N LYS A 250 -0.85 14.22 0.37
CA LYS A 250 0.50 13.84 0.82
C LYS A 250 1.62 14.41 -0.08
N CYS A 251 1.29 15.16 -1.14
CA CYS A 251 2.28 15.95 -1.88
C CYS A 251 2.97 16.99 -0.98
N ARG A 252 4.22 17.33 -1.28
CA ARG A 252 4.87 18.52 -0.69
C ARG A 252 4.05 19.75 -1.05
N SER A 253 3.89 20.69 -0.11
CA SER A 253 3.08 21.89 -0.34
C SER A 253 3.52 22.71 -1.56
N GLY A 254 4.82 22.68 -1.91
CA GLY A 254 5.37 23.31 -3.11
C GLY A 254 4.97 22.63 -4.43
N ASP A 255 4.74 21.31 -4.41
CA ASP A 255 4.32 20.54 -5.59
C ASP A 255 2.80 20.62 -5.80
N CYS A 256 2.04 20.80 -4.72
CA CYS A 256 0.58 20.71 -4.76
C CYS A 256 -0.06 21.73 -5.71
N ALA A 257 0.48 22.94 -5.85
CA ALA A 257 -0.02 23.93 -6.83
C ALA A 257 0.10 23.43 -8.28
N LEU A 258 1.23 22.80 -8.60
CA LEU A 258 1.51 22.32 -9.94
C LEU A 258 0.69 21.06 -10.27
N VAL A 259 0.59 20.13 -9.31
CA VAL A 259 -0.31 18.97 -9.39
C VAL A 259 -1.76 19.43 -9.58
N ALA A 260 -2.21 20.44 -8.84
CA ALA A 260 -3.55 21.01 -8.98
C ALA A 260 -3.79 21.60 -10.37
N CYS A 261 -2.80 22.29 -10.95
CA CYS A 261 -2.90 22.80 -12.33
C CYS A 261 -3.04 21.66 -13.34
N HIS A 262 -2.29 20.57 -13.20
CA HIS A 262 -2.41 19.42 -14.11
C HIS A 262 -3.73 18.68 -13.95
N LEU A 263 -4.20 18.47 -12.72
CA LEU A 263 -5.50 17.83 -12.45
C LEU A 263 -6.66 18.70 -12.93
N GLY A 264 -6.59 20.00 -12.64
CA GLY A 264 -7.62 20.99 -12.90
C GLY A 264 -7.69 21.50 -14.33
N ASP A 265 -6.79 21.07 -15.20
CA ASP A 265 -6.82 21.46 -16.61
C ASP A 265 -8.01 20.83 -17.33
N LEU A 266 -8.99 21.68 -17.64
CA LEU A 266 -10.21 21.35 -18.36
C LEU A 266 -10.09 21.57 -19.88
N SER A 267 -8.96 22.07 -20.38
CA SER A 267 -8.76 22.32 -21.83
C SER A 267 -8.85 21.04 -22.67
N ARG A 268 -8.65 19.88 -22.04
CA ARG A 268 -8.67 18.55 -22.68
C ARG A 268 -10.04 17.88 -22.62
N THR A 269 -11.07 18.56 -22.12
CA THR A 269 -12.43 18.00 -22.04
C THR A 269 -12.97 17.86 -23.46
N ALA A 270 -13.14 16.62 -23.92
CA ALA A 270 -13.54 16.33 -25.31
C ALA A 270 -15.01 16.65 -25.61
N LEU A 271 -15.83 16.84 -24.57
CA LEU A 271 -17.26 17.09 -24.68
C LEU A 271 -17.56 18.56 -24.41
N SER A 272 -18.67 19.06 -24.95
CA SER A 272 -19.17 20.40 -24.64
C SER A 272 -19.74 20.53 -23.23
N TRP A 273 -19.74 19.46 -22.44
CA TRP A 273 -20.17 19.44 -21.04
C TRP A 273 -19.15 18.70 -20.17
N LEU A 274 -19.09 19.05 -18.89
CA LEU A 274 -18.21 18.39 -17.92
C LEU A 274 -18.78 17.03 -17.51
N THR A 275 -17.90 16.02 -17.50
CA THR A 275 -18.23 14.70 -16.98
C THR A 275 -18.06 14.64 -15.46
N ILE A 276 -18.55 13.57 -14.82
CA ILE A 276 -18.29 13.33 -13.40
C ILE A 276 -16.78 13.23 -13.11
N VAL A 277 -15.99 12.68 -14.04
CA VAL A 277 -14.52 12.60 -13.93
C VAL A 277 -13.92 14.00 -13.87
N ASP A 278 -14.38 14.91 -14.71
CA ASP A 278 -13.89 16.30 -14.74
C ASP A 278 -14.25 17.04 -13.44
N LEU A 279 -15.47 16.86 -12.95
CA LEU A 279 -15.92 17.45 -11.69
C LEU A 279 -15.11 16.93 -10.50
N LEU A 280 -14.82 15.63 -10.44
CA LEU A 280 -13.99 15.04 -9.39
C LEU A 280 -12.53 15.52 -9.48
N ARG A 281 -11.97 15.66 -10.69
CA ARG A 281 -10.64 16.25 -10.89
C ARG A 281 -10.57 17.68 -10.38
N VAL A 282 -11.58 18.50 -10.70
CA VAL A 282 -11.69 19.88 -10.19
C VAL A 282 -11.83 19.90 -8.67
N GLU A 283 -12.63 19.00 -8.09
CA GLU A 283 -12.78 18.90 -6.63
C GLU A 283 -11.46 18.58 -5.93
N LEU A 284 -10.67 17.63 -6.45
CA LEU A 284 -9.36 17.30 -5.91
C LEU A 284 -8.36 18.45 -6.11
N ALA A 285 -8.37 19.08 -7.28
CA ALA A 285 -7.52 20.24 -7.58
C ALA A 285 -7.83 21.44 -6.66
N ASP A 286 -9.10 21.72 -6.35
CA ASP A 286 -9.50 22.76 -5.38
C ASP A 286 -8.92 22.46 -3.98
N GLY A 287 -8.99 21.21 -3.53
CA GLY A 287 -8.35 20.77 -2.28
C GLY A 287 -6.84 21.01 -2.26
N LEU A 288 -6.16 20.70 -3.38
CA LEU A 288 -4.72 20.91 -3.53
C LEU A 288 -4.34 22.39 -3.60
N PHE A 289 -5.09 23.23 -4.31
CA PHE A 289 -4.85 24.68 -4.33
C PHE A 289 -4.98 25.32 -2.96
N ARG A 290 -5.88 24.82 -2.10
CA ARG A 290 -6.03 25.29 -0.71
C ARG A 290 -4.86 24.86 0.18
N ALA A 291 -4.34 23.66 -0.05
CA ALA A 291 -3.21 23.10 0.70
C ALA A 291 -1.84 23.65 0.23
N ALA A 292 -1.76 24.13 -1.01
CA ALA A 292 -0.51 24.61 -1.60
C ALA A 292 0.08 25.82 -0.86
N SER A 293 1.41 25.83 -0.75
CA SER A 293 2.18 27.01 -0.35
C SER A 293 2.41 27.92 -1.55
N LYS A 294 2.77 29.19 -1.31
CA LYS A 294 3.17 30.10 -2.38
C LYS A 294 4.41 29.52 -3.10
N PRO A 295 4.36 29.30 -4.43
CA PRO A 295 5.51 28.87 -5.20
C PRO A 295 6.52 30.01 -5.33
N ASP A 296 7.81 29.70 -5.34
CA ASP A 296 8.87 30.69 -5.60
C ASP A 296 8.95 31.08 -7.08
N GLN A 297 8.43 30.22 -7.97
CA GLN A 297 8.55 30.38 -9.41
C GLN A 297 7.32 31.10 -10.00
N ASN A 298 7.54 32.23 -10.67
CA ASN A 298 6.48 33.06 -11.24
C ASN A 298 5.68 32.39 -12.36
N ASP A 299 6.27 31.45 -13.09
CA ASP A 299 5.61 30.65 -14.12
C ASP A 299 4.52 29.76 -13.50
N ILE A 300 4.78 29.15 -12.33
CA ILE A 300 3.77 28.38 -11.60
C ILE A 300 2.63 29.29 -11.15
N ILE A 301 2.93 30.46 -10.59
CA ILE A 301 1.91 31.45 -10.17
C ILE A 301 1.03 31.86 -11.37
N THR A 302 1.67 32.12 -12.52
CA THR A 302 0.97 32.48 -13.76
C THR A 302 0.05 31.36 -14.21
N ARG A 303 0.55 30.12 -14.24
CA ARG A 303 -0.24 28.95 -14.61
C ARG A 303 -1.41 28.67 -13.67
N VAL A 304 -1.21 28.88 -12.37
CA VAL A 304 -2.29 28.79 -11.36
C VAL A 304 -3.37 29.82 -11.67
N ARG A 305 -2.98 31.08 -11.92
CA ARG A 305 -3.92 32.15 -12.27
C ARG A 305 -4.68 31.83 -13.54
N GLU A 306 -4.01 31.36 -14.59
CA GLU A 306 -4.66 30.94 -15.85
C GLU A 306 -5.67 29.82 -15.62
N THR A 307 -5.28 28.78 -14.87
CA THR A 307 -6.16 27.65 -14.54
C THR A 307 -7.40 28.13 -13.80
N LEU A 308 -7.24 28.93 -12.74
CA LEU A 308 -8.35 29.41 -11.93
C LEU A 308 -9.24 30.42 -12.67
N THR A 309 -8.68 31.25 -13.55
CA THR A 309 -9.47 32.12 -14.44
C THR A 309 -10.30 31.29 -15.40
N SER A 310 -9.72 30.24 -15.99
CA SER A 310 -10.47 29.31 -16.85
C SER A 310 -11.65 28.66 -16.13
N TRP A 311 -11.48 28.34 -14.83
CA TRP A 311 -12.57 27.86 -13.99
C TRP A 311 -13.62 28.94 -13.76
N ALA A 312 -13.22 30.16 -13.40
CA ALA A 312 -14.12 31.26 -13.07
C ALA A 312 -15.01 31.73 -14.25
N ILE A 313 -14.64 31.41 -15.50
CA ILE A 313 -15.46 31.68 -16.69
C ILE A 313 -16.16 30.43 -17.23
N ASN A 314 -16.02 29.28 -16.55
CA ASN A 314 -16.62 28.03 -16.99
C ASN A 314 -18.16 28.09 -16.94
N GLU A 315 -18.83 27.43 -17.88
CA GLU A 315 -20.30 27.39 -17.94
C GLU A 315 -20.92 26.60 -16.78
N ASN A 316 -20.19 25.64 -16.20
CA ASN A 316 -20.62 24.89 -15.03
C ASN A 316 -20.52 25.75 -13.76
N GLU A 317 -21.67 25.94 -13.09
CA GLU A 317 -21.78 26.80 -11.90
C GLU A 317 -20.85 26.38 -10.75
N ASP A 318 -20.69 25.08 -10.48
CA ASP A 318 -19.85 24.62 -9.36
C ASP A 318 -18.37 24.92 -9.63
N VAL A 319 -17.89 24.63 -10.84
CA VAL A 319 -16.51 24.94 -11.25
C VAL A 319 -16.26 26.44 -11.23
N ARG A 320 -17.19 27.22 -11.76
CA ARG A 320 -17.14 28.69 -11.75
C ARG A 320 -17.03 29.25 -10.34
N MET A 321 -17.89 28.81 -9.44
CA MET A 321 -17.85 29.24 -8.04
C MET A 321 -16.51 28.89 -7.37
N ARG A 322 -15.95 27.70 -7.63
CA ARG A 322 -14.63 27.32 -7.09
C ARG A 322 -13.53 28.23 -7.59
N GLY A 323 -13.48 28.48 -8.90
CA GLY A 323 -12.52 29.39 -9.52
C GLY A 323 -12.56 30.79 -8.89
N MET A 324 -13.77 31.38 -8.81
CA MET A 324 -13.96 32.71 -8.20
C MET A 324 -13.52 32.75 -6.73
N ARG A 325 -13.89 31.74 -5.93
CA ARG A 325 -13.49 31.68 -4.50
C ARG A 325 -11.99 31.58 -4.31
N LEU A 326 -11.30 30.78 -5.13
CA LEU A 326 -9.85 30.64 -5.03
C LEU A 326 -9.13 31.92 -5.45
N LEU A 327 -9.59 32.58 -6.53
CA LEU A 327 -9.06 33.88 -6.96
C LEU A 327 -9.28 34.99 -5.92
N ALA A 328 -10.41 34.99 -5.21
CA ALA A 328 -10.73 35.96 -4.17
C ALA A 328 -9.96 35.77 -2.84
N GLY A 329 -8.90 34.96 -2.83
CA GLY A 329 -8.05 34.73 -1.65
C GLY A 329 -8.23 33.36 -0.98
N GLY A 330 -8.97 32.43 -1.62
CA GLY A 330 -9.14 31.05 -1.14
C GLY A 330 -7.89 30.18 -1.25
N THR A 331 -6.83 30.65 -1.94
CA THR A 331 -5.51 30.01 -1.98
C THR A 331 -4.42 30.93 -1.45
N LYS A 332 -3.40 30.34 -0.81
CA LYS A 332 -2.18 31.06 -0.40
C LYS A 332 -1.25 31.36 -1.57
N VAL A 333 -1.43 30.66 -2.70
CA VAL A 333 -0.56 30.75 -3.88
C VAL A 333 -0.56 32.15 -4.51
N LEU A 334 -1.70 32.84 -4.47
CA LEU A 334 -1.88 34.14 -5.13
C LEU A 334 -1.81 35.33 -4.17
N LYS A 335 -1.46 35.12 -2.89
CA LYS A 335 -1.34 36.23 -1.94
C LYS A 335 -0.09 37.06 -2.24
N GLU A 336 -0.29 38.35 -2.44
CA GLU A 336 0.80 39.32 -2.49
C GLU A 336 1.44 39.41 -1.09
N ASP A 337 2.78 39.49 -1.04
CA ASP A 337 3.46 39.72 0.23
C ASP A 337 3.23 41.18 0.60
N GLY A 338 2.35 41.41 1.57
CA GLY A 338 2.01 42.73 2.08
C GLY A 338 3.08 43.37 2.93
#